data_AF-A0A8S2EFN0-F1
#
_entry.id   AF-A0A8S2EFN0-F1
#
_cell.length_a   1.000
_cell.length_b   1.000
_cell.length_c   1.000
_cell.angle_alpha   90.00
_cell.angle_beta   90.00
_cell.angle_gamma   90.00
#
_symmetry.space_group_name_H-M   'P 1'
#
loop_
_entity.id
_entity.type
_entity.pdbx_description
1 polymer ?
#
loop_
_entity_poly.entity_id
_entity_poly.type
_entity_poly.pdbx_seq_one_letter_code
_entity_poly.pdbx_strand_id
1 'polypeptide(L)'
;QKLVEHRENKERDERATEEKRKIELDEEQKEKERIELECEKNQKGDEEKQLQKGKEKFRCQRQKEKQQLRSKGTAEETRLQNERQASQHPMIGRMYTLRQSMNLILVTTNYLQNEQSSLSQIRDENPLEAHKLDSEVLWSNALLKAQGATVRDKVQMLKKSIKKQKKLKQRSTKKWQERLEQTEKLHSDKQQKRVENLQKRKDEKKAKQKKQMSVEDLLQKDLKMAVGSKIRIAVSSLPTDITCEEFINKLKTMKDIENFLQKNDNADAVIILSVKNDNDGPSRQLGLFVQKFEYINKLNSYIRQDTHGLDLQERPIPINQARLKLFNQKNVQASSDEILSIMEQYVKNFDQ
;
A
#
# COMPACT_ATOMS: atom_id res chain seq x y z
N GLN A 1 58.75 -55.91 6.88
CA GLN A 1 58.08 -56.07 5.58
C GLN A 1 56.55 -56.09 5.73
N LYS A 2 55.92 -57.06 6.40
CA LYS A 2 54.44 -57.09 6.56
C LYS A 2 53.79 -55.83 7.16
N LEU A 3 54.44 -55.18 8.14
CA LEU A 3 53.94 -53.92 8.72
C LEU A 3 54.05 -52.72 7.77
N VAL A 4 55.01 -52.75 6.85
CA VAL A 4 55.21 -51.70 5.84
C VAL A 4 54.16 -51.85 4.74
N GLU A 5 53.94 -53.06 4.24
CA GLU A 5 52.85 -53.35 3.28
C GLU A 5 51.47 -53.00 3.84
N HIS A 6 51.22 -53.25 5.13
CA HIS A 6 49.92 -52.90 5.72
C HIS A 6 49.70 -51.39 5.80
N ARG A 7 50.74 -50.60 6.11
CA ARG A 7 50.66 -49.13 6.06
C ARG A 7 50.44 -48.62 4.64
N GLU A 8 51.17 -49.15 3.67
CA GLU A 8 51.03 -48.74 2.27
C GLU A 8 49.64 -49.04 1.70
N ASN A 9 49.05 -50.19 2.05
CA ASN A 9 47.68 -50.51 1.65
C ASN A 9 46.65 -49.59 2.33
N LYS A 10 46.83 -49.28 3.62
CA LYS A 10 45.96 -48.35 4.34
C LYS A 10 46.01 -46.94 3.73
N GLU A 11 47.20 -46.45 3.38
CA GLU A 11 47.35 -45.15 2.72
C GLU A 11 46.72 -45.13 1.31
N ARG A 12 46.76 -46.25 0.57
CA ARG A 12 46.09 -46.35 -0.74
C ARG A 12 44.57 -46.30 -0.59
N ASP A 13 44.02 -46.98 0.40
CA ASP A 13 42.59 -46.96 0.68
C ASP A 13 42.13 -45.56 1.12
N GLU A 14 42.91 -44.89 1.97
CA GLU A 14 42.63 -43.51 2.39
C GLU A 14 42.65 -42.55 1.19
N ARG A 15 43.67 -42.62 0.32
CA ARG A 15 43.72 -41.81 -0.91
C ARG A 15 42.54 -42.09 -1.85
N ALA A 16 42.16 -43.35 -2.02
CA ALA A 16 41.03 -43.72 -2.88
C ALA A 16 39.69 -43.21 -2.32
N THR A 17 39.52 -43.20 -1.00
CA THR A 17 38.31 -42.62 -0.37
C THR A 17 38.27 -41.10 -0.48
N GLU A 18 39.42 -40.43 -0.36
CA GLU A 18 39.51 -38.98 -0.49
C GLU A 18 39.29 -38.51 -1.94
N GLU A 19 39.78 -39.27 -2.92
CA GLU A 19 39.55 -39.01 -4.35
C GLU A 19 38.07 -39.18 -4.72
N LYS A 20 37.40 -40.21 -4.19
CA LYS A 20 35.94 -40.39 -4.36
C LYS A 20 35.14 -39.23 -3.78
N ARG A 21 35.50 -38.74 -2.59
CA ARG A 21 34.85 -37.57 -1.98
C ARG A 21 35.01 -36.32 -2.81
N LYS A 22 36.18 -36.11 -3.44
CA LYS A 22 36.40 -34.96 -4.32
C LYS A 22 35.52 -35.04 -5.58
N ILE A 23 35.38 -36.21 -6.18
CA ILE A 23 34.52 -36.42 -7.35
C ILE A 23 33.05 -36.13 -7.00
N GLU A 24 32.58 -36.64 -5.86
CA GLU A 24 31.20 -36.44 -5.39
C GLU A 24 30.89 -34.95 -5.12
N LEU A 25 31.85 -34.23 -4.53
CA LEU A 25 31.72 -32.79 -4.27
C LEU A 25 31.69 -31.95 -5.56
N ASP A 26 32.49 -32.33 -6.56
CA ASP A 26 32.49 -31.73 -7.90
C ASP A 26 31.17 -31.98 -8.65
N GLU A 27 30.59 -33.19 -8.53
CA GLU A 27 29.30 -33.52 -9.12
C GLU A 27 28.15 -32.74 -8.46
N GLU A 28 28.16 -32.60 -7.13
CA GLU A 28 27.19 -31.77 -6.41
C GLU A 28 27.26 -30.28 -6.81
N GLN A 29 28.47 -29.75 -7.02
CA GLN A 29 28.64 -28.38 -7.47
C GLN A 29 28.09 -28.17 -8.88
N LYS A 30 28.38 -29.08 -9.81
CA LYS A 30 27.84 -29.04 -11.19
C LYS A 30 26.32 -29.13 -11.22
N GLU A 31 25.71 -29.91 -10.34
CA GLU A 31 24.26 -30.03 -10.26
C GLU A 31 23.62 -28.74 -9.71
N LYS A 32 24.22 -28.11 -8.70
CA LYS A 32 23.78 -26.81 -8.19
C LYS A 32 23.83 -25.73 -9.28
N GLU A 33 24.90 -25.67 -10.05
CA GLU A 33 25.04 -24.73 -11.17
C GLU A 33 23.97 -24.95 -12.26
N ARG A 34 23.62 -26.21 -12.56
CA ARG A 34 22.54 -26.53 -13.52
C ARG A 34 21.17 -26.02 -13.03
N ILE A 35 20.85 -26.26 -11.76
CA ILE A 35 19.59 -25.84 -11.15
C ILE A 35 19.48 -24.31 -11.13
N GLU A 36 20.58 -23.61 -10.84
CA GLU A 36 20.62 -22.15 -10.82
C GLU A 36 20.40 -21.56 -12.23
N LEU A 37 21.08 -22.10 -13.25
CA LEU A 37 20.88 -21.73 -14.65
C LEU A 37 19.44 -21.96 -15.14
N GLU A 38 18.79 -23.04 -14.69
CA GLU A 38 17.40 -23.33 -15.04
C GLU A 38 16.41 -22.38 -14.35
N CYS A 39 16.67 -22.03 -13.08
CA CYS A 39 15.91 -21.01 -12.36
C CYS A 39 16.01 -19.64 -13.06
N GLU A 40 17.19 -19.21 -13.51
CA GLU A 40 17.36 -17.95 -14.22
C GLU A 40 16.61 -17.90 -15.56
N LYS A 41 16.61 -19.01 -16.31
CA LYS A 41 15.88 -19.10 -17.58
C LYS A 41 14.36 -18.97 -17.37
N ASN A 42 13.84 -19.58 -16.31
CA ASN A 42 12.42 -19.49 -15.96
C ASN A 42 12.01 -18.08 -15.54
N GLN A 43 12.85 -17.39 -14.76
CA GLN A 43 12.60 -16.00 -14.35
C GLN A 43 12.58 -15.05 -15.55
N LYS A 44 13.54 -15.17 -16.47
CA LYS A 44 13.58 -14.34 -17.71
C LYS A 44 12.34 -14.55 -18.59
N GLY A 45 11.85 -15.79 -18.70
CA GLY A 45 10.63 -16.10 -19.47
C GLY A 45 9.36 -15.49 -18.90
N ASP A 46 9.25 -15.37 -17.57
CA ASP A 46 8.11 -14.75 -16.92
C ASP A 46 8.15 -13.21 -17.02
N GLU A 47 9.34 -12.60 -16.97
CA GLU A 47 9.51 -11.16 -17.20
C GLU A 47 9.13 -10.75 -18.62
N GLU A 48 9.53 -11.51 -19.65
CA GLU A 48 9.14 -11.23 -21.04
C GLU A 48 7.63 -11.32 -21.25
N LYS A 49 6.96 -12.33 -20.66
CA LYS A 49 5.49 -12.47 -20.70
C LYS A 49 4.78 -11.30 -20.02
N GLN A 50 5.32 -10.78 -18.92
CA GLN A 50 4.76 -9.60 -18.26
C GLN A 50 4.94 -8.33 -19.09
N LEU A 51 6.10 -8.16 -19.73
CA LEU A 51 6.38 -7.02 -20.60
C LEU A 51 5.46 -7.01 -21.83
N GLN A 52 5.19 -8.18 -22.41
CA GLN A 52 4.32 -8.33 -23.58
C GLN A 52 2.85 -8.00 -23.25
N LYS A 53 2.34 -8.48 -22.10
CA LYS A 53 1.01 -8.10 -21.57
C LYS A 53 0.90 -6.60 -21.29
N GLY A 54 1.99 -5.96 -20.85
CA GLY A 54 2.06 -4.51 -20.68
C GLY A 54 1.92 -3.75 -21.99
N LYS A 55 2.67 -4.16 -23.03
CA LYS A 55 2.65 -3.53 -24.37
C LYS A 55 1.26 -3.60 -25.02
N GLU A 56 0.55 -4.73 -24.89
CA GLU A 56 -0.81 -4.87 -25.43
C GLU A 56 -1.84 -3.96 -24.75
N LYS A 57 -1.77 -3.83 -23.42
CA LYS A 57 -2.63 -2.89 -22.67
C LYS A 57 -2.42 -1.45 -23.10
N PHE A 58 -1.16 -1.02 -23.26
CA PHE A 58 -0.84 0.32 -23.75
C PHE A 58 -1.35 0.55 -25.19
N ARG A 59 -1.25 -0.45 -26.06
CA ARG A 59 -1.76 -0.35 -27.44
C ARG A 59 -3.29 -0.17 -27.47
N CYS A 60 -4.02 -0.91 -26.64
CA CYS A 60 -5.48 -0.78 -26.52
C CYS A 60 -5.89 0.59 -25.97
N GLN A 61 -5.19 1.10 -24.96
CA GLN A 61 -5.49 2.41 -24.36
C GLN A 61 -5.23 3.56 -25.34
N ARG A 62 -4.13 3.51 -26.09
CA ARG A 62 -3.80 4.52 -27.12
C ARG A 62 -4.81 4.53 -28.28
N GLN A 63 -5.38 3.38 -28.63
CA GLN A 63 -6.44 3.30 -29.64
C GLN A 63 -7.75 3.93 -29.13
N LYS A 64 -8.12 3.70 -27.87
CA LYS A 64 -9.29 4.33 -27.25
C LYS A 64 -9.15 5.85 -27.16
N GLU A 65 -7.98 6.35 -26.77
CA GLU A 65 -7.69 7.79 -26.76
C GLU A 65 -7.74 8.41 -28.15
N LYS A 66 -7.16 7.75 -29.17
CA LYS A 66 -7.27 8.22 -30.57
C LYS A 66 -8.72 8.27 -31.06
N GLN A 67 -9.56 7.32 -30.69
CA GLN A 67 -11.00 7.35 -31.04
C GLN A 67 -11.73 8.49 -30.32
N GLN A 68 -11.43 8.76 -29.06
CA GLN A 68 -12.00 9.89 -28.31
C GLN A 68 -11.54 11.25 -28.84
N LEU A 69 -10.30 11.37 -29.32
CA LEU A 69 -9.82 12.61 -29.94
C LEU A 69 -10.47 12.85 -31.31
N ARG A 70 -10.68 11.78 -32.11
CA ARG A 70 -11.39 11.88 -33.39
C ARG A 70 -12.85 12.30 -33.24
N SER A 71 -13.55 11.83 -32.21
CA SER A 71 -14.95 12.23 -31.95
C SER A 71 -15.09 13.65 -31.39
N LYS A 72 -14.04 14.19 -30.74
CA LYS A 72 -14.01 15.58 -30.29
C LYS A 72 -13.69 16.57 -31.42
N GLY A 73 -12.74 16.23 -32.29
CA GLY A 73 -12.37 17.07 -33.44
C GLY A 73 -13.51 17.31 -34.42
N THR A 74 -14.30 16.27 -34.75
CA THR A 74 -15.44 16.40 -35.67
C THR A 74 -16.55 17.28 -35.11
N ALA A 75 -16.80 17.26 -33.80
CA ALA A 75 -17.79 18.12 -33.15
C ALA A 75 -17.37 19.61 -33.12
N GLU A 76 -16.07 19.87 -32.98
CA GLU A 76 -15.52 21.24 -32.92
C GLU A 76 -15.39 21.87 -34.31
N GLU A 77 -14.99 21.09 -35.33
CA GLU A 77 -15.01 21.53 -36.73
C GLU A 77 -16.43 21.85 -37.22
N THR A 78 -17.41 21.00 -36.91
CA THR A 78 -18.82 21.25 -37.28
C THR A 78 -19.36 22.53 -36.62
N ARG A 79 -18.88 22.86 -35.41
CA ARG A 79 -19.28 24.07 -34.69
C ARG A 79 -18.64 25.33 -35.29
N LEU A 80 -17.35 25.27 -35.63
CA LEU A 80 -16.64 26.38 -36.28
C LEU A 80 -17.17 26.66 -37.69
N GLN A 81 -17.58 25.63 -38.43
CA GLN A 81 -18.14 25.78 -39.77
C GLN A 81 -19.53 26.42 -39.73
N ASN A 82 -20.36 26.08 -38.73
CA ASN A 82 -21.64 26.76 -38.48
C ASN A 82 -21.47 28.22 -38.01
N GLU A 83 -20.44 28.54 -37.21
CA GLU A 83 -20.14 29.92 -36.79
C GLU A 83 -19.62 30.79 -37.97
N ARG A 84 -18.88 30.20 -38.93
CA ARG A 84 -18.43 30.87 -40.16
C ARG A 84 -19.56 31.11 -41.15
N GLN A 85 -20.52 30.19 -41.28
CA GLN A 85 -21.70 30.41 -42.14
C GLN A 85 -22.65 31.47 -41.57
N ALA A 86 -22.74 31.59 -40.24
CA ALA A 86 -23.55 32.63 -39.59
C ALA A 86 -22.97 34.06 -39.72
N SER A 87 -21.70 34.20 -40.08
CA SER A 87 -21.01 35.51 -40.17
C SER A 87 -20.95 36.10 -41.59
N GLN A 88 -21.46 35.40 -42.61
CA GLN A 88 -21.41 35.84 -44.02
C GLN A 88 -22.67 36.59 -44.52
N HIS A 89 -23.67 36.86 -43.68
CA HIS A 89 -24.88 37.60 -44.09
C HIS A 89 -24.79 39.09 -43.72
N PRO A 90 -24.68 40.04 -44.67
CA PRO A 90 -24.37 41.45 -44.36
C PRO A 90 -25.55 42.32 -43.88
N MET A 91 -26.77 41.79 -43.75
CA MET A 91 -27.98 42.60 -43.52
C MET A 91 -28.99 41.98 -42.54
N ILE A 92 -28.50 41.29 -41.51
CA ILE A 92 -29.34 40.80 -40.40
C ILE A 92 -28.74 41.29 -39.07
N GLY A 93 -28.61 42.61 -38.93
CA GLY A 93 -28.16 43.25 -37.68
C GLY A 93 -29.25 43.40 -36.61
N ARG A 94 -30.51 43.04 -36.90
CA ARG A 94 -31.65 43.24 -35.98
C ARG A 94 -32.67 42.10 -35.96
N MET A 95 -32.27 40.84 -36.20
CA MET A 95 -33.13 39.69 -35.87
C MET A 95 -32.42 38.76 -34.89
N TYR A 96 -33.04 38.57 -33.73
CA TYR A 96 -32.47 37.78 -32.64
C TYR A 96 -33.37 36.59 -32.29
N THR A 97 -32.79 35.39 -32.33
CA THR A 97 -33.38 34.15 -31.80
C THR A 97 -33.13 34.01 -30.29
N LEU A 98 -33.98 33.23 -29.62
CA LEU A 98 -34.26 33.21 -28.18
C LEU A 98 -33.12 32.82 -27.19
N ARG A 99 -31.85 32.77 -27.61
CA ARG A 99 -30.72 32.53 -26.68
C ARG A 99 -29.46 33.30 -27.09
N GLN A 100 -29.53 34.63 -27.05
CA GLN A 100 -28.38 35.49 -27.33
C GLN A 100 -27.18 35.12 -26.44
N SER A 101 -26.01 34.96 -27.07
CA SER A 101 -24.75 34.78 -26.37
C SER A 101 -24.44 36.02 -25.53
N MET A 102 -23.80 35.84 -24.37
CA MET A 102 -23.38 36.96 -23.50
C MET A 102 -22.55 37.99 -24.27
N ASN A 103 -21.75 37.53 -25.24
CA ASN A 103 -20.91 38.38 -26.08
C ASN A 103 -21.76 39.29 -26.98
N LEU A 104 -22.85 38.79 -27.56
CA LEU A 104 -23.76 39.60 -28.38
C LEU A 104 -24.47 40.69 -27.56
N ILE A 105 -24.87 40.37 -26.33
CA ILE A 105 -25.46 41.37 -25.41
C ILE A 105 -24.42 42.42 -25.02
N LEU A 106 -23.16 42.02 -24.83
CA LEU A 106 -22.07 42.95 -24.54
C LEU A 106 -21.79 43.90 -25.71
N VAL A 107 -21.67 43.37 -26.93
CA VAL A 107 -21.43 44.16 -28.15
C VAL A 107 -22.56 45.16 -28.38
N THR A 108 -23.82 44.72 -28.29
CA THR A 108 -25.00 45.60 -28.44
C THR A 108 -25.10 46.66 -27.34
N THR A 109 -24.72 46.33 -26.09
CA THR A 109 -24.67 47.32 -25.00
C THR A 109 -23.63 48.40 -25.27
N ASN A 110 -22.44 48.03 -25.74
CA ASN A 110 -21.37 48.99 -26.05
C ASN A 110 -21.75 49.87 -27.24
N TYR A 111 -22.32 49.29 -28.30
CA TYR A 111 -22.82 50.03 -29.45
C TYR A 111 -23.84 51.09 -29.03
N LEU A 112 -24.88 50.70 -28.29
CA LEU A 112 -25.92 51.62 -27.82
C LEU A 112 -25.36 52.70 -26.87
N GLN A 113 -24.34 52.37 -26.07
CA GLN A 113 -23.73 53.34 -25.17
C GLN A 113 -22.88 54.36 -25.94
N ASN A 114 -22.17 53.94 -26.99
CA ASN A 114 -21.44 54.84 -27.88
C ASN A 114 -22.40 55.74 -28.67
N GLU A 115 -23.49 55.18 -29.19
CA GLU A 115 -24.54 55.93 -29.90
C GLU A 115 -25.18 57.00 -28.99
N GLN A 116 -25.47 56.67 -27.73
CA GLN A 116 -25.95 57.63 -26.74
C GLN A 116 -24.93 58.76 -26.46
N SER A 117 -23.63 58.44 -26.40
CA SER A 117 -22.58 59.44 -26.19
C SER A 117 -22.44 60.37 -27.41
N SER A 118 -22.47 59.82 -28.62
CA SER A 118 -22.43 60.62 -29.86
C SER A 118 -23.65 61.54 -29.99
N LEU A 119 -24.85 61.03 -29.68
CA LEU A 119 -26.06 61.86 -29.67
C LEU A 119 -26.02 62.95 -28.59
N SER A 120 -25.40 62.69 -27.42
CA SER A 120 -25.22 63.73 -26.41
C SER A 120 -24.30 64.86 -26.86
N GLN A 121 -23.22 64.56 -27.60
CA GLN A 121 -22.33 65.57 -28.15
C GLN A 121 -23.05 66.45 -29.19
N ILE A 122 -23.80 65.82 -30.10
CA ILE A 122 -24.58 66.55 -31.11
C ILE A 122 -25.66 67.41 -30.45
N ARG A 123 -26.25 66.96 -29.34
CA ARG A 123 -27.26 67.72 -28.59
C ARG A 123 -26.68 68.99 -27.95
N ASP A 124 -25.43 68.94 -27.51
CA ASP A 124 -24.71 70.07 -26.93
C ASP A 124 -24.25 71.07 -28.02
N GLU A 125 -23.87 70.56 -29.20
CA GLU A 125 -23.44 71.38 -30.35
C GLU A 125 -24.62 72.00 -31.13
N ASN A 126 -25.63 71.20 -31.48
CA ASN A 126 -26.75 71.56 -32.36
C ASN A 126 -28.08 70.90 -31.91
N PRO A 127 -28.89 71.55 -31.06
CA PRO A 127 -30.09 70.95 -30.50
C PRO A 127 -31.20 70.66 -31.54
N LEU A 128 -31.28 71.45 -32.61
CA LEU A 128 -32.29 71.26 -33.68
C LEU A 128 -32.00 70.02 -34.54
N GLU A 129 -30.72 69.73 -34.78
CA GLU A 129 -30.28 68.57 -35.54
C GLU A 129 -30.44 67.28 -34.73
N ALA A 130 -30.10 67.32 -33.44
CA ALA A 130 -30.33 66.21 -32.51
C ALA A 130 -31.81 65.79 -32.46
N HIS A 131 -32.75 66.75 -32.44
CA HIS A 131 -34.19 66.44 -32.42
C HIS A 131 -34.67 65.76 -33.70
N LYS A 132 -34.11 66.12 -34.88
CA LYS A 132 -34.43 65.43 -36.14
C LYS A 132 -33.95 63.99 -36.11
N LEU A 133 -32.70 63.75 -35.70
CA LEU A 133 -32.13 62.40 -35.58
C LEU A 133 -32.91 61.53 -34.59
N ASP A 134 -33.28 62.07 -33.42
CA ASP A 134 -34.09 61.35 -32.44
C ASP A 134 -35.45 60.92 -33.02
N SER A 135 -36.08 61.80 -33.81
CA SER A 135 -37.36 61.49 -34.46
C SER A 135 -37.22 60.39 -35.52
N GLU A 136 -36.15 60.41 -36.33
CA GLU A 136 -35.86 59.40 -37.34
C GLU A 136 -35.59 58.02 -36.69
N VAL A 137 -34.79 57.99 -35.62
CA VAL A 137 -34.51 56.77 -34.86
C VAL A 137 -35.79 56.20 -34.24
N LEU A 138 -36.65 57.06 -33.69
CA LEU A 138 -37.93 56.65 -33.11
C LEU A 138 -38.86 56.02 -34.16
N TRP A 139 -39.02 56.65 -35.32
CA TRP A 139 -39.85 56.14 -36.42
C TRP A 139 -39.31 54.83 -36.98
N SER A 140 -37.99 54.74 -37.19
CA SER A 140 -37.35 53.51 -37.64
C SER A 140 -37.57 52.36 -36.64
N ASN A 141 -37.42 52.62 -35.35
CA ASN A 141 -37.69 51.63 -34.30
C ASN A 141 -39.18 51.25 -34.20
N ALA A 142 -40.10 52.19 -34.44
CA ALA A 142 -41.53 51.92 -34.49
C ALA A 142 -41.89 51.02 -35.69
N LEU A 143 -41.33 51.31 -36.87
CA LEU A 143 -41.54 50.51 -38.08
C LEU A 143 -41.01 49.09 -37.89
N LEU A 144 -39.81 48.92 -37.32
CA LEU A 144 -39.24 47.60 -37.01
C LEU A 144 -40.11 46.81 -36.02
N LYS A 145 -40.65 47.48 -35.00
CA LYS A 145 -41.59 46.83 -34.06
C LYS A 145 -42.89 46.42 -34.75
N ALA A 146 -43.42 47.25 -35.65
CA ALA A 146 -44.61 46.93 -36.44
C ALA A 146 -44.38 45.74 -37.39
N GLN A 147 -43.16 45.60 -37.93
CA GLN A 147 -42.72 44.43 -38.70
C GLN A 147 -42.47 43.17 -37.84
N GLY A 148 -42.63 43.26 -36.52
CA GLY A 148 -42.45 42.14 -35.59
C GLY A 148 -41.02 41.95 -35.07
N ALA A 149 -40.08 42.86 -35.38
CA ALA A 149 -38.72 42.78 -34.85
C ALA A 149 -38.68 43.17 -33.35
N THR A 150 -37.97 42.38 -32.54
CA THR A 150 -37.79 42.65 -31.11
C THR A 150 -36.65 43.64 -30.87
N VAL A 151 -37.00 44.92 -30.77
CA VAL A 151 -36.02 46.00 -30.59
C VAL A 151 -35.71 46.22 -29.09
N ARG A 152 -34.42 46.14 -28.70
CA ARG A 152 -33.93 46.29 -27.30
C ARG A 152 -33.00 47.49 -27.13
N ASP A 153 -33.57 48.68 -27.06
CA ASP A 153 -32.79 49.94 -27.08
C ASP A 153 -32.36 50.44 -25.69
N LYS A 154 -32.89 49.83 -24.63
CA LYS A 154 -32.63 50.27 -23.24
C LYS A 154 -31.32 49.65 -22.71
N VAL A 155 -30.25 50.45 -22.67
CA VAL A 155 -28.94 50.08 -22.09
C VAL A 155 -29.07 49.46 -20.68
N GLN A 156 -29.93 50.01 -19.82
CA GLN A 156 -30.15 49.49 -18.47
C GLN A 156 -30.65 48.03 -18.46
N MET A 157 -31.50 47.65 -19.41
CA MET A 157 -32.05 46.29 -19.52
C MET A 157 -31.01 45.30 -20.04
N LEU A 158 -30.12 45.73 -20.94
CA LEU A 158 -29.00 44.92 -21.42
C LEU A 158 -27.97 44.69 -20.31
N LYS A 159 -27.64 45.73 -19.52
CA LYS A 159 -26.79 45.59 -18.32
C LYS A 159 -27.38 44.60 -17.31
N LYS A 160 -28.69 44.63 -17.05
CA LYS A 160 -29.38 43.63 -16.21
C LYS A 160 -29.28 42.22 -16.80
N SER A 161 -29.41 42.08 -18.11
CA SER A 161 -29.29 40.80 -18.82
C SER A 161 -27.87 40.22 -18.73
N ILE A 162 -26.84 41.06 -18.88
CA ILE A 162 -25.43 40.67 -18.66
C ILE A 162 -25.23 40.18 -17.22
N LYS A 163 -25.73 40.90 -16.22
CA LYS A 163 -25.64 40.49 -14.81
C LYS A 163 -26.32 39.13 -14.57
N LYS A 164 -27.49 38.88 -15.17
CA LYS A 164 -28.20 37.59 -15.08
C LYS A 164 -27.38 36.46 -15.72
N GLN A 165 -26.84 36.67 -16.92
CA GLN A 165 -25.97 35.71 -17.61
C GLN A 165 -24.71 35.38 -16.79
N LYS A 166 -24.04 36.41 -16.23
CA LYS A 166 -22.87 36.21 -15.35
C LYS A 166 -23.23 35.37 -14.11
N LYS A 167 -24.34 35.67 -13.42
CA LYS A 167 -24.82 34.89 -12.27
C LYS A 167 -25.14 33.43 -12.66
N LEU A 168 -25.74 33.20 -13.83
CA LEU A 168 -26.01 31.84 -14.31
C LEU A 168 -24.72 31.06 -14.59
N LYS A 169 -23.73 31.69 -15.24
CA LYS A 169 -22.41 31.08 -15.47
C LYS A 169 -21.69 30.77 -14.16
N GLN A 170 -21.72 31.68 -13.18
CA GLN A 170 -21.15 31.46 -11.84
C GLN A 170 -21.81 30.26 -11.15
N ARG A 171 -23.16 30.18 -11.15
CA ARG A 171 -23.88 29.03 -10.59
C ARG A 171 -23.53 27.72 -11.29
N SER A 172 -23.41 27.75 -12.62
CA SER A 172 -23.02 26.56 -13.40
C SER A 172 -21.59 26.12 -13.10
N THR A 173 -20.67 27.08 -12.96
CA THR A 173 -19.26 26.81 -12.63
C THR A 173 -19.15 26.21 -11.24
N LYS A 174 -19.83 26.80 -10.25
CA LYS A 174 -19.88 26.28 -8.87
C LYS A 174 -20.42 24.85 -8.83
N LYS A 175 -21.57 24.60 -9.47
CA LYS A 175 -22.15 23.24 -9.56
C LYS A 175 -21.23 22.24 -10.25
N TRP A 176 -20.44 22.68 -11.23
CA TRP A 176 -19.48 21.81 -11.89
C TRP A 176 -18.30 21.47 -10.98
N GLN A 177 -17.76 22.46 -10.26
CA GLN A 177 -16.72 22.26 -9.26
C GLN A 177 -17.19 21.32 -8.14
N GLU A 178 -18.38 21.55 -7.59
CA GLU A 178 -18.99 20.66 -6.58
C GLU A 178 -19.10 19.21 -7.08
N ARG A 179 -19.44 19.00 -8.36
CA ARG A 179 -19.49 17.64 -8.95
C ARG A 179 -18.11 17.00 -9.08
N LEU A 180 -17.10 17.78 -9.47
CA LEU A 180 -15.72 17.28 -9.57
C LEU A 180 -15.20 16.86 -8.19
N GLU A 181 -15.36 17.72 -7.19
CA GLU A 181 -14.97 17.44 -5.80
C GLU A 181 -15.68 16.21 -5.24
N GLN A 182 -16.99 16.08 -5.48
CA GLN A 182 -17.75 14.89 -5.07
C GLN A 182 -17.25 13.63 -5.77
N THR A 183 -16.93 13.71 -7.06
CA THR A 183 -16.43 12.57 -7.83
C THR A 183 -15.05 12.14 -7.33
N GLU A 184 -14.16 13.08 -7.10
CA GLU A 184 -12.83 12.84 -6.53
C GLU A 184 -12.91 12.23 -5.13
N LYS A 185 -13.77 12.77 -4.27
CA LYS A 185 -14.03 12.20 -2.94
C LYS A 185 -14.53 10.76 -3.03
N LEU A 186 -15.50 10.47 -3.90
CA LEU A 186 -15.99 9.10 -4.10
C LEU A 186 -14.90 8.15 -4.61
N HIS A 187 -13.98 8.63 -5.45
CA HIS A 187 -12.83 7.84 -5.89
C HIS A 187 -11.85 7.57 -4.75
N SER A 188 -11.51 8.61 -3.96
CA SER A 188 -10.64 8.49 -2.79
C SER A 188 -11.21 7.53 -1.76
N ASP A 189 -12.49 7.68 -1.39
CA ASP A 189 -13.17 6.81 -0.42
C ASP A 189 -13.20 5.35 -0.88
N LYS A 190 -13.43 5.10 -2.16
CA LYS A 190 -13.35 3.74 -2.74
C LYS A 190 -11.95 3.17 -2.68
N GLN A 191 -10.94 3.99 -2.97
CA GLN A 191 -9.54 3.56 -2.94
C GLN A 191 -9.08 3.27 -1.51
N GLN A 192 -9.45 4.10 -0.54
CA GLN A 192 -9.18 3.90 0.87
C GLN A 192 -9.79 2.58 1.37
N LYS A 193 -11.09 2.35 1.09
CA LYS A 193 -11.76 1.08 1.42
C LYS A 193 -11.06 -0.13 0.80
N ARG A 194 -10.55 0.01 -0.43
CA ARG A 194 -9.79 -1.05 -1.09
C ARG A 194 -8.46 -1.32 -0.38
N VAL A 195 -7.72 -0.29 0.00
CA VAL A 195 -6.46 -0.41 0.74
C VAL A 195 -6.70 -1.09 2.08
N GLU A 196 -7.71 -0.66 2.84
CA GLU A 196 -8.10 -1.26 4.12
C GLU A 196 -8.47 -2.75 3.96
N ASN A 197 -9.28 -3.09 2.94
CA ASN A 197 -9.65 -4.49 2.67
C ASN A 197 -8.46 -5.35 2.24
N LEU A 198 -7.53 -4.80 1.45
CA LEU A 198 -6.31 -5.50 1.06
C LEU A 198 -5.40 -5.73 2.27
N GLN A 199 -5.31 -4.75 3.18
CA GLN A 199 -4.54 -4.86 4.39
C GLN A 199 -5.12 -5.94 5.32
N LYS A 200 -6.44 -5.90 5.57
CA LYS A 200 -7.15 -6.96 6.32
C LYS A 200 -6.88 -8.36 5.75
N ARG A 201 -6.95 -8.54 4.43
CA ARG A 201 -6.63 -9.83 3.78
C ARG A 201 -5.19 -10.27 3.99
N LYS A 202 -4.22 -9.33 3.97
CA LYS A 202 -2.81 -9.65 4.24
C LYS A 202 -2.64 -10.10 5.69
N ASP A 203 -3.27 -9.40 6.63
CA ASP A 203 -3.16 -9.68 8.06
C ASP A 203 -3.85 -11.00 8.42
N GLU A 204 -5.03 -11.28 7.84
CA GLU A 204 -5.72 -12.58 7.95
C GLU A 204 -4.87 -13.72 7.39
N LYS A 205 -4.21 -13.52 6.23
CA LYS A 205 -3.33 -14.53 5.64
C LYS A 205 -2.13 -14.82 6.55
N LYS A 206 -1.50 -13.78 7.10
CA LYS A 206 -0.41 -13.93 8.07
C LYS A 206 -0.88 -14.64 9.34
N ALA A 207 -2.03 -14.27 9.88
CA ALA A 207 -2.61 -14.93 11.05
C ALA A 207 -2.92 -16.41 10.79
N LYS A 208 -3.48 -16.74 9.61
CA LYS A 208 -3.74 -18.13 9.21
C LYS A 208 -2.44 -18.94 9.07
N GLN A 209 -1.42 -18.35 8.43
CA GLN A 209 -0.10 -18.99 8.34
C GLN A 209 0.48 -19.25 9.74
N LYS A 210 0.44 -18.27 10.65
CA LYS A 210 0.90 -18.44 12.03
C LYS A 210 0.16 -19.56 12.77
N LYS A 211 -1.17 -19.65 12.60
CA LYS A 211 -1.98 -20.74 13.17
C LYS A 211 -1.63 -22.11 12.60
N GLN A 212 -1.33 -22.18 11.30
CA GLN A 212 -1.01 -23.42 10.58
C GLN A 212 0.44 -23.89 10.73
N MET A 213 1.38 -23.05 11.19
CA MET A 213 2.77 -23.45 11.42
C MET A 213 2.86 -24.66 12.33
N SER A 214 3.78 -25.58 12.05
CA SER A 214 4.05 -26.69 12.96
C SER A 214 4.66 -26.17 14.28
N VAL A 215 4.60 -26.96 15.34
CA VAL A 215 5.27 -26.65 16.61
C VAL A 215 6.78 -26.48 16.40
N GLU A 216 7.36 -27.32 15.54
CA GLU A 216 8.77 -27.30 15.17
C GLU A 216 9.12 -25.98 14.45
N ASP A 217 8.30 -25.56 13.48
CA ASP A 217 8.52 -24.30 12.75
C ASP A 217 8.41 -23.07 13.66
N LEU A 218 7.55 -23.14 14.69
CA LEU A 218 7.39 -22.07 15.68
C LEU A 218 8.64 -21.92 16.55
N LEU A 219 9.28 -23.04 16.92
CA LEU A 219 10.47 -23.04 17.75
C LEU A 219 11.76 -22.79 16.95
N GLN A 220 11.79 -23.15 15.67
CA GLN A 220 13.00 -23.07 14.85
C GLN A 220 13.32 -21.64 14.36
N LYS A 221 12.31 -20.78 14.22
CA LYS A 221 12.47 -19.45 13.57
C LYS A 221 13.51 -18.55 14.22
N ASP A 222 13.47 -18.44 15.54
CA ASP A 222 14.39 -17.62 16.33
C ASP A 222 15.09 -18.48 17.38
N LEU A 223 15.58 -19.66 16.95
CA LEU A 223 16.32 -20.59 17.80
C LEU A 223 17.75 -20.10 17.99
N LYS A 224 18.15 -19.93 19.25
CA LYS A 224 19.52 -19.67 19.69
C LYS A 224 19.95 -20.79 20.64
N MET A 225 21.25 -21.06 20.73
CA MET A 225 21.78 -22.19 21.49
C MET A 225 22.89 -21.74 22.42
N ALA A 226 22.77 -22.08 23.71
CA ALA A 226 23.87 -22.03 24.67
C ALA A 226 24.43 -23.46 24.83
N VAL A 227 25.68 -23.66 24.43
CA VAL A 227 26.32 -24.98 24.34
C VAL A 227 27.43 -25.09 25.38
N GLY A 228 27.41 -26.18 26.16
CA GLY A 228 28.49 -26.56 27.07
C GLY A 228 28.80 -28.04 27.00
N SER A 229 29.76 -28.46 27.80
CA SER A 229 30.32 -29.82 27.78
C SER A 229 29.32 -30.83 28.31
N LYS A 230 28.57 -30.48 29.36
CA LYS A 230 27.61 -31.39 30.01
C LYS A 230 26.15 -31.11 29.66
N ILE A 231 25.80 -29.87 29.27
CA ILE A 231 24.42 -29.45 29.04
C ILE A 231 24.31 -28.50 27.84
N ARG A 232 23.24 -28.67 27.05
CA ARG A 232 22.87 -27.77 25.94
C ARG A 232 21.49 -27.19 26.16
N ILE A 233 21.36 -25.88 26.02
CA ILE A 233 20.11 -25.15 26.25
C ILE A 233 19.74 -24.38 24.98
N ALA A 234 18.57 -24.70 24.44
CA ALA A 234 17.92 -23.95 23.38
C ALA A 234 17.17 -22.75 23.95
N VAL A 235 17.23 -21.60 23.29
CA VAL A 235 16.43 -20.41 23.60
C VAL A 235 15.66 -20.05 22.33
N SER A 236 14.34 -20.15 22.38
CA SER A 236 13.45 -19.87 21.25
C SER A 236 12.53 -18.72 21.59
N SER A 237 12.40 -17.76 20.67
CA SER A 237 11.38 -16.70 20.75
C SER A 237 10.15 -17.07 19.91
N LEU A 238 8.97 -17.08 20.52
CA LEU A 238 7.70 -17.23 19.82
C LEU A 238 7.29 -15.92 19.14
N PRO A 239 6.54 -15.98 18.03
CA PRO A 239 5.97 -14.80 17.40
C PRO A 239 5.08 -14.00 18.36
N THR A 240 5.05 -12.67 18.22
CA THR A 240 4.37 -11.65 19.07
C THR A 240 2.88 -11.83 19.38
N ASP A 241 2.23 -12.84 18.80
CA ASP A 241 0.79 -13.06 18.90
C ASP A 241 0.46 -14.43 19.50
N ILE A 242 1.46 -15.22 19.90
CA ILE A 242 1.28 -16.56 20.46
C ILE A 242 1.83 -16.55 21.87
N THR A 243 0.94 -16.71 22.86
CA THR A 243 1.36 -16.84 24.26
C THR A 243 1.95 -18.23 24.49
N CYS A 244 2.76 -18.37 25.54
CA CYS A 244 3.25 -19.69 25.93
C CYS A 244 2.09 -20.64 26.28
N GLU A 245 1.00 -20.15 26.87
CA GLU A 245 -0.20 -20.95 27.15
C GLU A 245 -0.86 -21.47 25.88
N GLU A 246 -1.04 -20.61 24.87
CA GLU A 246 -1.58 -21.01 23.56
C GLU A 246 -0.66 -22.00 22.85
N PHE A 247 0.65 -21.79 22.94
CA PHE A 247 1.64 -22.74 22.43
C PHE A 247 1.49 -24.11 23.11
N ILE A 248 1.35 -24.15 24.43
CA ILE A 248 1.16 -25.39 25.20
C ILE A 248 -0.13 -26.10 24.79
N ASN A 249 -1.22 -25.35 24.61
CA ASN A 249 -2.49 -25.92 24.14
C ASN A 249 -2.40 -26.48 22.71
N LYS A 250 -1.47 -25.96 21.90
CA LYS A 250 -1.20 -26.45 20.55
C LYS A 250 -0.32 -27.72 20.53
N LEU A 251 0.45 -27.98 21.59
CA LEU A 251 1.19 -29.22 21.74
C LEU A 251 0.20 -30.37 21.85
N LYS A 252 0.26 -31.32 20.91
CA LYS A 252 -0.55 -32.55 21.02
C LYS A 252 0.02 -33.44 22.11
N THR A 253 1.36 -33.54 22.14
CA THR A 253 2.09 -34.35 23.13
C THR A 253 3.40 -33.67 23.50
N MET A 254 3.89 -33.91 24.72
CA MET A 254 5.22 -33.43 25.13
C MET A 254 6.36 -34.04 24.27
N LYS A 255 6.09 -35.17 23.60
CA LYS A 255 7.01 -35.78 22.64
C LYS A 255 7.35 -34.85 21.48
N ASP A 256 6.46 -33.92 21.13
CA ASP A 256 6.72 -32.95 20.05
C ASP A 256 7.93 -32.07 20.41
N ILE A 257 8.03 -31.61 21.66
CA ILE A 257 9.20 -30.85 22.15
C ILE A 257 10.42 -31.76 22.27
N GLU A 258 10.26 -32.99 22.79
CA GLU A 258 11.39 -33.92 22.90
C GLU A 258 12.01 -34.26 21.54
N ASN A 259 11.17 -34.52 20.53
CA ASN A 259 11.60 -34.75 19.15
C ASN A 259 12.29 -33.51 18.58
N PHE A 260 11.77 -32.31 18.86
CA PHE A 260 12.41 -31.07 18.47
C PHE A 260 13.81 -30.93 19.08
N LEU A 261 13.99 -31.23 20.37
CA LEU A 261 15.29 -31.18 21.03
C LEU A 261 16.27 -32.22 20.49
N GLN A 262 15.79 -33.44 20.21
CA GLN A 262 16.62 -34.50 19.62
C GLN A 262 17.14 -34.09 18.23
N LYS A 263 16.29 -33.46 17.41
CA LYS A 263 16.68 -32.97 16.08
C LYS A 263 17.67 -31.81 16.12
N ASN A 264 17.56 -30.91 17.10
CA ASN A 264 18.39 -29.72 17.21
C ASN A 264 19.56 -29.96 18.17
N ASP A 265 20.55 -30.73 17.70
CA ASP A 265 21.76 -31.07 18.44
C ASP A 265 21.50 -31.72 19.80
N ASN A 266 20.46 -32.54 19.97
CA ASN A 266 20.18 -33.24 21.23
C ASN A 266 20.23 -32.29 22.46
N ALA A 267 19.56 -31.15 22.36
CA ALA A 267 19.48 -30.17 23.45
C ALA A 267 18.83 -30.80 24.70
N ASP A 268 19.34 -30.48 25.90
CA ASP A 268 18.82 -31.02 27.16
C ASP A 268 17.63 -30.20 27.69
N ALA A 269 17.52 -28.93 27.29
CA ALA A 269 16.45 -28.02 27.69
C ALA A 269 16.12 -27.02 26.59
N VAL A 270 14.89 -26.49 26.62
CA VAL A 270 14.49 -25.31 25.82
C VAL A 270 13.79 -24.28 26.70
N ILE A 271 14.20 -23.03 26.52
CA ILE A 271 13.54 -21.84 27.04
C ILE A 271 12.74 -21.23 25.90
N ILE A 272 11.45 -21.03 26.14
CA ILE A 272 10.48 -20.51 25.19
C ILE A 272 10.04 -19.15 25.68
N LEU A 273 10.27 -18.11 24.89
CA LEU A 273 9.89 -16.74 25.22
C LEU A 273 8.68 -16.34 24.40
N SER A 274 7.66 -15.77 25.03
CA SER A 274 6.57 -15.11 24.31
C SER A 274 6.42 -13.68 24.79
N VAL A 275 6.09 -12.79 23.85
CA VAL A 275 5.72 -11.40 24.12
C VAL A 275 4.29 -11.24 23.66
N LYS A 276 3.43 -10.70 24.51
CA LYS A 276 2.03 -10.41 24.21
C LYS A 276 1.78 -8.93 24.43
N ASN A 277 1.25 -8.26 23.40
CA ASN A 277 0.87 -6.86 23.49
C ASN A 277 -0.62 -6.75 23.80
N ASP A 278 -0.96 -6.52 25.07
CA ASP A 278 -2.33 -6.27 25.51
C ASP A 278 -2.57 -4.76 25.66
N ASN A 279 -3.83 -4.38 25.92
CA ASN A 279 -4.20 -2.99 26.18
C ASN A 279 -3.47 -2.38 27.40
N ASP A 280 -3.10 -3.23 28.36
CA ASP A 280 -2.38 -2.84 29.58
C ASP A 280 -0.85 -2.74 29.37
N GLY A 281 -0.39 -2.96 28.13
CA GLY A 281 1.00 -2.91 27.73
C GLY A 281 1.58 -4.28 27.34
N PRO A 282 2.87 -4.31 26.98
CA PRO A 282 3.56 -5.54 26.65
C PRO A 282 3.77 -6.39 27.91
N SER A 283 3.39 -7.67 27.84
CA SER A 283 3.69 -8.68 28.84
C SER A 283 4.58 -9.76 28.24
N ARG A 284 5.46 -10.35 29.06
CA ARG A 284 6.34 -11.45 28.65
C ARG A 284 6.09 -12.69 29.48
N GLN A 285 6.08 -13.84 28.82
CA GLN A 285 6.08 -15.13 29.48
C GLN A 285 7.32 -15.93 29.08
N LEU A 286 7.86 -16.67 30.04
CA LEU A 286 9.00 -17.55 29.89
C LEU A 286 8.59 -18.98 30.23
N GLY A 287 8.58 -19.86 29.24
CA GLY A 287 8.41 -21.29 29.38
C GLY A 287 9.76 -22.00 29.48
N LEU A 288 9.93 -22.88 30.44
CA LEU A 288 11.12 -23.70 30.64
C LEU A 288 10.75 -25.17 30.52
N PHE A 289 11.25 -25.84 29.48
CA PHE A 289 11.13 -27.28 29.32
C PHE A 289 12.49 -27.96 29.47
N VAL A 290 12.54 -29.04 30.24
CA VAL A 290 13.78 -29.78 30.50
C VAL A 290 13.59 -31.27 30.25
N GLN A 291 14.48 -31.86 29.46
CA GLN A 291 14.41 -33.27 29.12
C GLN A 291 14.80 -34.15 30.33
N LYS A 292 15.87 -33.85 31.04
CA LYS A 292 16.31 -34.63 32.21
C LYS A 292 15.81 -34.01 33.51
N PHE A 293 15.14 -34.79 34.35
CA PHE A 293 14.55 -34.29 35.60
C PHE A 293 15.60 -33.73 36.57
N GLU A 294 16.83 -34.24 36.53
CA GLU A 294 17.93 -33.77 37.39
C GLU A 294 18.29 -32.30 37.17
N TYR A 295 18.06 -31.76 35.96
CA TYR A 295 18.41 -30.39 35.62
C TYR A 295 17.29 -29.40 35.91
N ILE A 296 16.04 -29.85 36.07
CA ILE A 296 14.89 -28.94 36.21
C ILE A 296 15.00 -28.05 37.44
N ASN A 297 15.36 -28.62 38.59
CA ASN A 297 15.46 -27.88 39.84
C ASN A 297 16.67 -26.94 39.84
N LYS A 298 17.80 -27.38 39.27
CA LYS A 298 19.04 -26.59 39.15
C LYS A 298 18.85 -25.39 38.21
N LEU A 299 18.21 -25.60 37.07
CA LEU A 299 17.98 -24.54 36.09
C LEU A 299 16.88 -23.58 36.56
N ASN A 300 15.81 -24.10 37.17
CA ASN A 300 14.77 -23.28 37.77
C ASN A 300 15.30 -22.43 38.93
N SER A 301 16.17 -22.97 39.79
CA SER A 301 16.76 -22.19 40.88
C SER A 301 17.70 -21.10 40.35
N TYR A 302 18.49 -21.40 39.31
CA TYR A 302 19.39 -20.43 38.69
C TYR A 302 18.64 -19.27 38.02
N ILE A 303 17.64 -19.58 37.19
CA ILE A 303 16.84 -18.58 36.48
C ILE A 303 16.10 -17.62 37.43
N ARG A 304 15.80 -18.07 38.65
CA ARG A 304 15.16 -17.27 39.71
C ARG A 304 16.12 -16.43 40.54
N GLN A 305 17.42 -16.54 40.35
CA GLN A 305 18.37 -15.69 41.08
C GLN A 305 18.21 -14.24 40.61
N ASP A 306 18.00 -13.32 41.56
CA ASP A 306 17.78 -11.89 41.27
C ASP A 306 18.95 -11.23 40.53
N THR A 307 20.13 -11.84 40.58
CA THR A 307 21.37 -11.40 39.93
C THR A 307 21.26 -11.25 38.42
N HIS A 308 20.27 -11.89 37.79
CA HIS A 308 20.11 -11.88 36.33
C HIS A 308 19.18 -10.79 35.81
N GLY A 309 18.50 -10.04 36.69
CA GLY A 309 17.61 -8.95 36.29
C GLY A 309 16.37 -9.38 35.50
N LEU A 310 16.04 -10.67 35.45
CA LEU A 310 14.84 -11.18 34.75
C LEU A 310 13.54 -10.86 35.51
N ASP A 311 13.60 -10.67 36.83
CA ASP A 311 12.47 -10.40 37.73
C ASP A 311 11.26 -11.30 37.41
N LEU A 312 11.47 -12.61 37.54
CA LEU A 312 10.43 -13.61 37.29
C LEU A 312 9.49 -13.70 38.50
N GLN A 313 8.21 -13.97 38.24
CA GLN A 313 7.26 -14.22 39.32
C GLN A 313 7.69 -15.39 40.22
N GLU A 314 7.53 -15.22 41.53
CA GLU A 314 7.92 -16.21 42.54
C GLU A 314 7.23 -17.57 42.36
N ARG A 315 6.01 -17.59 41.82
CA ARG A 315 5.25 -18.83 41.60
C ARG A 315 5.10 -19.09 40.10
N PRO A 316 5.46 -20.30 39.64
CA PRO A 316 5.22 -20.66 38.25
C PRO A 316 3.71 -20.76 38.03
N ILE A 317 3.27 -20.43 36.83
CA ILE A 317 1.87 -20.61 36.41
C ILE A 317 1.55 -22.11 36.51
N PRO A 318 0.47 -22.50 37.20
CA PRO A 318 0.15 -23.90 37.41
C PRO A 318 -0.18 -24.57 36.07
N ILE A 319 0.70 -25.47 35.64
CA ILE A 319 0.52 -26.30 34.45
C ILE A 319 0.57 -27.76 34.88
N ASN A 320 -0.31 -28.59 34.31
CA ASN A 320 -0.37 -30.03 34.56
C ASN A 320 0.74 -30.81 33.83
N GLN A 321 1.98 -30.31 33.87
CA GLN A 321 3.14 -30.90 33.21
C GLN A 321 4.36 -30.77 34.13
N ALA A 322 4.92 -31.88 34.59
CA ALA A 322 6.02 -31.86 35.56
C ALA A 322 7.31 -31.23 35.00
N ARG A 323 7.56 -31.44 33.69
CA ARG A 323 8.80 -31.05 32.98
C ARG A 323 8.75 -29.67 32.34
N LEU A 324 7.59 -29.01 32.38
CA LEU A 324 7.39 -27.68 31.83
C LEU A 324 6.99 -26.72 32.95
N LYS A 325 7.73 -25.62 33.08
CA LYS A 325 7.42 -24.52 34.00
C LYS A 325 7.15 -23.27 33.19
N LEU A 326 6.21 -22.46 33.62
CA LEU A 326 5.88 -21.19 32.96
C LEU A 326 5.92 -20.06 33.97
N PHE A 327 6.47 -18.93 33.55
CA PHE A 327 6.68 -17.75 34.38
C PHE A 327 6.16 -16.53 33.64
N ASN A 328 5.53 -15.60 34.35
CA ASN A 328 5.43 -14.23 33.84
C ASN A 328 6.70 -13.47 34.23
N GLN A 329 7.25 -12.76 33.26
CA GLN A 329 8.46 -11.96 33.41
C GLN A 329 8.06 -10.51 33.63
N LYS A 330 8.41 -9.94 34.79
CA LYS A 330 8.10 -8.52 35.07
C LYS A 330 9.04 -7.59 34.31
N ASN A 331 10.30 -8.00 34.08
CA ASN A 331 11.20 -7.26 33.23
C ASN A 331 10.88 -7.51 31.74
N VAL A 332 10.05 -6.64 31.17
CA VAL A 332 9.65 -6.70 29.76
C VAL A 332 10.77 -6.27 28.80
N GLN A 333 11.85 -5.65 29.31
CA GLN A 333 12.99 -5.26 28.47
C GLN A 333 13.91 -6.43 28.15
N ALA A 334 13.92 -7.46 29.00
CA ALA A 334 14.85 -8.57 28.81
C ALA A 334 14.54 -9.39 27.56
N SER A 335 15.45 -9.28 26.59
CA SER A 335 15.36 -9.86 25.26
C SER A 335 15.84 -11.31 25.23
N SER A 336 15.66 -12.00 24.09
CA SER A 336 16.19 -13.36 23.92
C SER A 336 17.72 -13.40 23.97
N ASP A 337 18.41 -12.31 23.62
CA ASP A 337 19.87 -12.19 23.70
C ASP A 337 20.38 -12.07 25.14
N GLU A 338 19.65 -11.32 25.98
CA GLU A 338 19.97 -11.23 27.41
C GLU A 338 19.79 -12.59 28.09
N ILE A 339 18.69 -13.29 27.77
CA ILE A 339 18.43 -14.63 28.30
C ILE A 339 19.46 -15.63 27.79
N LEU A 340 19.85 -15.55 26.53
CA LEU A 340 20.94 -16.37 25.99
C LEU A 340 22.25 -16.13 26.75
N SER A 341 22.61 -14.87 26.99
CA SER A 341 23.83 -14.52 27.74
C SER A 341 23.83 -15.10 29.16
N ILE A 342 22.68 -15.07 29.84
CA ILE A 342 22.49 -15.69 31.15
C ILE A 342 22.64 -17.22 31.05
N MET A 343 22.08 -17.84 30.01
CA MET A 343 22.21 -19.30 29.80
C MET A 343 23.64 -19.70 29.47
N GLU A 344 24.39 -18.92 28.71
CA GLU A 344 25.81 -19.18 28.45
C GLU A 344 26.64 -19.14 29.75
N GLN A 345 26.34 -18.21 30.65
CA GLN A 345 26.98 -18.17 31.98
C GLN A 345 26.61 -19.39 32.82
N TYR A 346 25.34 -19.80 32.82
CA TYR A 346 24.89 -21.01 33.51
C TYR A 346 25.66 -22.24 33.04
N VAL A 347 25.72 -22.41 31.73
CA VAL A 347 26.33 -23.56 31.07
C VAL A 347 27.83 -23.62 31.37
N LYS A 348 28.53 -22.48 31.36
CA LYS A 348 29.95 -22.38 31.76
C LYS A 348 30.18 -22.79 33.22
N ASN A 349 29.30 -22.35 34.13
CA ASN A 349 29.39 -22.69 35.55
C ASN A 349 29.02 -24.14 35.85
N PHE A 350 28.21 -24.78 34.99
CA PHE A 350 27.81 -26.17 35.14
C PHE A 350 28.92 -27.16 34.75
N ASP A 351 29.84 -26.72 33.88
CA ASP A 351 30.99 -27.50 33.46
C ASP A 351 32.10 -27.55 34.51
N GLN A 352 32.27 -26.46 35.28
CA GLN A 352 33.13 -26.38 36.47
C GLN A 352 32.64 -27.33 37.56
#